data_AF-A0A4Q6AHF5-F1
#
_entry.id   AF-A0A4Q6AHF5-F1
#
_cell.length_a   1.000
_cell.length_b   1.000
_cell.length_c   1.000
_cell.angle_alpha   90.00
_cell.angle_beta   90.00
_cell.angle_gamma   90.00
#
_symmetry.space_group_name_H-M   'P 1'
#
loop_
_entity.id
_entity.type
_entity.pdbx_description
1 polymer ?
#
loop_
_entity_poly.entity_id
_entity_poly.type
_entity_poly.pdbx_seq_one_letter_code
_entity_poly.pdbx_strand_id
1 'polypeptide(L)' 'LDKDFKVVSNLGGTIPDYSSGSLAEMQQAEKVFAYPHDVCVDDEESLYVAQWNSGKVYPYKLTPVV' A
#
# COMPACT_ATOMS: atom_id res chain seq x y z
N LEU A 1 -3.37 -4.48 -7.48
CA LEU A 1 -4.17 -5.69 -7.76
C LEU A 1 -3.60 -6.34 -9.01
N ASP A 2 -3.78 -7.65 -9.20
CA ASP A 2 -3.57 -8.27 -10.51
C ASP A 2 -4.79 -8.09 -11.43
N LYS A 3 -4.72 -8.65 -12.64
CA LYS A 3 -5.79 -8.61 -13.65
C LYS A 3 -7.09 -9.30 -13.21
N ASP A 4 -7.04 -10.16 -12.19
CA ASP A 4 -8.17 -10.92 -11.66
C ASP A 4 -8.65 -10.33 -10.32
N PHE A 5 -8.26 -9.07 -10.03
CA PHE A 5 -8.60 -8.33 -8.82
C PHE A 5 -8.09 -8.95 -7.51
N LYS A 6 -7.03 -9.77 -7.56
CA LYS A 6 -6.35 -10.24 -6.35
C LYS A 6 -5.31 -9.23 -5.87
N VAL A 7 -5.16 -9.15 -4.56
CA VAL A 7 -4.12 -8.33 -3.92
C VAL A 7 -2.78 -9.04 -4.10
N VAL A 8 -1.87 -8.39 -4.81
CA VAL A 8 -0.48 -8.85 -5.03
C VAL A 8 0.52 -8.21 -4.08
N SER A 9 0.19 -7.03 -3.56
CA SER A 9 1.05 -6.26 -2.66
C SER A 9 0.18 -5.45 -1.71
N ASN A 10 0.60 -5.39 -0.45
CA ASN A 10 -0.04 -4.66 0.64
C ASN A 10 1.04 -3.88 1.40
N LEU A 11 1.31 -2.65 0.98
CA LEU A 11 2.45 -1.85 1.45
C LEU A 11 2.40 -1.60 2.95
N GLY A 12 3.47 -1.93 3.66
CA GLY A 12 3.54 -1.85 5.13
C GLY A 12 2.63 -2.86 5.85
N GLY A 13 1.93 -3.72 5.11
CA GLY A 13 1.01 -4.71 5.63
C GLY A 13 1.54 -6.13 5.53
N THR A 14 0.73 -7.07 6.02
CA THR A 14 1.00 -8.51 5.92
C THR A 14 0.86 -9.00 4.49
N ILE A 15 1.57 -10.09 4.19
CA ILE A 15 1.47 -10.80 2.90
C ILE A 15 0.01 -11.22 2.68
N PRO A 16 -0.57 -10.99 1.48
CA PRO A 16 -1.91 -11.47 1.15
C PRO A 16 -2.00 -13.00 1.28
N ASP A 17 -2.93 -13.50 2.10
CA ASP A 17 -3.19 -14.93 2.26
C ASP A 17 -4.52 -15.33 1.62
N TYR A 18 -4.48 -16.40 0.82
CA TYR A 18 -5.60 -16.96 0.09
C TYR A 18 -5.81 -18.46 0.40
N SER A 19 -5.20 -18.99 1.46
CA SER A 19 -5.23 -20.41 1.85
C SER A 19 -6.65 -20.98 2.03
N SER A 20 -7.63 -20.15 2.38
CA SER A 20 -9.05 -20.50 2.54
C SER A 20 -9.90 -20.30 1.28
N GLY A 21 -9.30 -19.94 0.15
CA GLY A 21 -9.98 -19.66 -1.12
C GLY A 21 -10.46 -18.22 -1.31
N SER A 22 -10.42 -17.40 -0.25
CA SER A 22 -10.66 -15.94 -0.30
C SER A 22 -9.54 -15.17 0.39
N LEU A 23 -9.44 -13.86 0.15
CA LEU A 23 -8.46 -13.01 0.83
C LEU A 23 -8.74 -12.99 2.33
N ALA A 24 -7.77 -13.40 3.14
CA ALA A 24 -7.81 -13.26 4.59
C ALA A 24 -7.73 -11.78 5.00
N GLU A 25 -8.15 -11.48 6.24
CA GLU A 25 -8.04 -10.12 6.78
C GLU A 25 -6.59 -9.64 6.77
N MET A 26 -6.36 -8.51 6.11
CA MET A 26 -5.03 -7.89 6.02
C MET A 26 -4.76 -7.05 7.26
N GLN A 27 -3.51 -7.06 7.72
CA GLN A 27 -3.08 -6.28 8.88
C GLN A 27 -1.88 -5.42 8.53
N GLN A 28 -1.62 -4.39 9.34
CA GLN A 28 -0.36 -3.66 9.27
C GLN A 28 0.74 -4.51 9.91
N ALA A 29 1.77 -4.84 9.14
CA ALA A 29 2.98 -5.47 9.68
C ALA A 29 3.84 -4.41 10.39
N GLU A 30 3.91 -3.22 9.81
CA GLU A 30 4.59 -2.05 10.37
C GLU A 30 3.69 -0.82 10.31
N LYS A 31 3.77 0.04 11.32
CA LYS A 31 3.00 1.29 11.41
C LYS A 31 3.66 2.41 10.60
N VAL A 32 3.79 2.20 9.29
CA VAL A 32 4.45 3.15 8.37
C VAL A 32 3.53 4.32 8.01
N PHE A 33 2.24 4.06 7.81
CA PHE A 33 1.27 5.06 7.35
C PHE A 33 0.23 5.39 8.42
N ALA A 34 -0.20 6.65 8.44
CA ALA A 34 -1.31 7.15 9.24
C ALA A 34 -2.50 7.49 8.33
N TYR A 35 -3.54 6.67 8.37
CA TYR A 35 -4.76 6.80 7.55
C TYR A 35 -4.47 7.04 6.05
N PRO A 36 -3.73 6.11 5.38
CA PRO A 36 -3.54 6.21 3.94
C PRO A 36 -4.88 6.09 3.23
N HIS A 37 -5.15 6.96 2.26
CA HIS A 37 -6.44 7.00 1.56
C HIS A 37 -6.32 6.97 0.04
N ASP A 38 -5.13 7.24 -0.50
CA ASP A 38 -4.92 7.20 -1.94
C ASP A 38 -3.47 6.92 -2.30
N VAL A 39 -3.26 6.44 -3.52
CA VAL A 39 -1.94 6.22 -4.11
C VAL A 39 -1.87 6.74 -5.54
N CYS A 40 -0.72 7.26 -5.93
CA CYS A 40 -0.44 7.71 -7.29
C CYS A 40 0.94 7.21 -7.73
N VAL A 41 1.14 6.94 -9.01
CA VAL A 41 2.43 6.55 -9.59
C VAL A 41 2.80 7.56 -10.67
N ASP A 42 4.04 8.07 -10.64
CA ASP A 42 4.58 8.95 -11.68
C ASP A 42 5.29 8.18 -12.80
N ASP A 43 5.82 8.92 -13.78
CA ASP A 43 6.55 8.40 -14.94
C ASP A 43 7.94 7.84 -14.59
N GLU A 44 8.48 8.18 -13.41
CA GLU A 44 9.70 7.59 -12.83
C GLU A 44 9.39 6.34 -11.99
N GLU A 45 8.16 5.81 -12.07
CA GLU A 45 7.66 4.68 -11.28
C GLU A 45 7.69 4.91 -9.75
N SER A 46 7.77 6.17 -9.32
CA SER A 46 7.69 6.49 -7.90
C SER A 46 6.25 6.41 -7.42
N LEU A 47 6.05 5.77 -6.28
CA LEU A 47 4.76 5.64 -5.65
C LEU A 47 4.57 6.72 -4.57
N TYR A 48 3.47 7.45 -4.66
CA TYR A 48 3.06 8.44 -3.68
C TYR A 48 1.91 7.88 -2.83
N VAL A 49 2.05 7.95 -1.50
CA VAL A 49 1.00 7.54 -0.57
C VAL A 49 0.41 8.77 0.11
N ALA A 50 -0.83 9.11 -0.22
CA ALA A 50 -1.56 10.23 0.38
C ALA A 50 -2.25 9.79 1.67
N GLN A 51 -2.26 10.67 2.66
CA GLN A 51 -2.73 10.38 4.01
C GLN A 51 -3.72 11.45 4.47
N TRP A 52 -4.79 11.03 5.15
CA TRP A 52 -5.77 11.94 5.75
C TRP A 52 -5.44 12.14 7.23
N ASN A 53 -5.66 13.33 7.77
CA ASN A 53 -5.30 13.67 9.16
C ASN A 53 -3.82 13.35 9.49
N SER A 54 -2.93 13.56 8.51
CA SER A 54 -1.53 13.12 8.56
C SER A 54 -0.62 13.92 9.49
N GLY A 55 -1.16 14.82 10.30
CA GLY A 55 -0.34 15.74 11.11
C GLY A 55 0.43 16.77 10.29
N LYS A 56 -0.09 17.16 9.11
CA LYS A 56 0.54 18.11 8.16
C LYS A 56 1.79 17.54 7.47
N VAL A 57 1.83 16.23 7.23
CA VAL A 57 2.90 15.57 6.46
C VAL A 57 2.49 15.50 4.98
N TYR A 58 3.44 15.78 4.08
CA TYR A 58 3.29 15.58 2.64
C TYR A 58 3.07 14.10 2.29
N PRO A 59 2.55 13.77 1.10
CA PRO A 59 2.52 12.38 0.63
C PRO A 59 3.92 11.73 0.72
N TYR A 60 3.98 10.49 1.18
CA TYR A 60 5.25 9.75 1.17
C TYR A 60 5.59 9.34 -0.25
N LYS A 61 6.78 9.73 -0.74
CA LYS A 61 7.34 9.26 -2.02
C LYS A 61 8.20 8.02 -1.76
N LEU A 62 7.85 6.89 -2.37
CA LEU A 62 8.62 5.66 -2.38
C LEU A 62 9.19 5.48 -3.79
N THR A 63 10.50 5.35 -3.90
CA THR A 63 11.18 5.15 -5.17
C THR A 63 11.47 3.68 -5.41
N PRO A 64 11.50 3.23 -6.68
CA PRO A 64 11.99 1.91 -7.02
C PRO A 64 13.37 1.66 -6.40
N VAL A 65 13.58 0.45 -5.89
CA VAL A 65 14.91 -0.01 -5.46
C VAL A 65 15.53 -0.75 -6.65
N VAL A 66 16.70 -0.29 -7.08
CA VAL A 66 17.52 -0.93 -8.13
C VAL A 66 18.33 -2.10 -7.59
#